data_AF-A0A7C4WBW6-F1
#
_entry.id   AF-A0A7C4WBW6-F1
#
_cell.length_a   1.000
_cell.length_b   1.000
_cell.length_c   1.000
_cell.angle_alpha   90.00
_cell.angle_beta   90.00
_cell.angle_gamma   90.00
#
_symmetry.space_group_name_H-M   'P 1'
#
loop_
_entity.id
_entity.type
_entity.pdbx_description
1 polymer ?
#
loop_
_entity_poly.entity_id
_entity_poly.type
_entity_poly.pdbx_seq_one_letter_code
_entity_poly.pdbx_strand_id
1 'polypeptide(L)' 'MTSGSVHDFSFFSDLEELLKELLKEYPEALKLAEKLLKAYRERGVRGVREELKLLVEEATGNGAKDQENRG' A
#
# COMPACT_ATOMS: atom_id res chain seq x y z
N MET A 1 2.20 -22.74 25.49
CA MET A 1 2.74 -21.38 25.62
C MET A 1 3.01 -20.85 24.22
N THR A 2 2.13 -19.99 23.71
CA THR A 2 2.16 -19.44 22.35
C THR A 2 3.19 -18.32 22.26
N SER A 3 4.44 -18.68 21.97
CA SER A 3 5.55 -17.74 21.76
C SER A 3 5.56 -17.19 20.33
N GLY A 4 4.40 -16.79 19.80
CA GLY A 4 4.23 -16.31 18.42
C GLY A 4 4.04 -14.80 18.29
N SER A 5 3.72 -14.09 19.37
CA SER A 5 3.21 -12.71 19.28
C SER A 5 4.25 -11.61 19.45
N VAL A 6 5.51 -11.91 19.75
CA VAL A 6 6.52 -10.87 20.04
C VAL A 6 7.38 -10.51 18.82
N HIS A 7 7.59 -11.45 17.88
CA HIS A 7 8.41 -11.22 16.68
C HIS A 7 7.69 -10.46 15.56
N ASP A 8 6.37 -10.55 15.48
CA ASP A 8 5.60 -9.90 14.40
C ASP A 8 5.54 -8.38 14.56
N PHE A 9 5.46 -7.88 15.79
CA PHE A 9 5.43 -6.43 16.06
C PHE A 9 6.76 -5.74 15.74
N SER A 10 7.90 -6.41 15.92
CA SER A 10 9.20 -5.84 15.55
C SER A 10 9.35 -5.79 14.03
N PHE A 11 9.02 -6.87 13.31
CA PHE A 11 9.21 -6.91 11.86
C PHE A 11 8.47 -5.79 11.10
N PHE A 12 7.19 -5.56 11.42
CA PHE A 12 6.42 -4.51 10.74
C PHE A 12 6.89 -3.11 11.09
N SER A 13 7.39 -2.90 12.31
CA SER A 13 7.92 -1.61 12.74
C SER A 13 9.26 -1.33 12.03
N ASP A 14 10.15 -2.32 12.00
CA ASP A 14 11.44 -2.24 11.30
C ASP A 14 11.25 -1.98 9.79
N LEU A 15 10.26 -2.65 9.18
CA LEU A 15 9.92 -2.44 7.77
C LEU A 15 9.35 -1.04 7.51
N GLU A 16 8.52 -0.51 8.42
CA GLU A 16 7.99 0.85 8.30
C GLU A 16 9.10 1.91 8.38
N GLU A 17 10.06 1.74 9.29
CA GLU A 17 11.23 2.60 9.38
C GLU A 17 12.11 2.52 8.12
N LEU A 18 12.37 1.31 7.62
CA LEU A 18 13.14 1.09 6.39
C LEU A 18 12.48 1.77 5.18
N LEU A 19 11.15 1.65 5.04
CA LEU A 19 10.41 2.29 3.96
C LEU A 19 10.47 3.82 4.06
N LYS A 20 10.36 4.39 5.27
CA LYS A 20 10.51 5.83 5.49
C LYS A 20 11.89 6.34 5.09
N GLU A 21 12.94 5.58 5.39
CA GLU A 21 14.31 5.95 4.98
C GLU A 21 14.51 5.86 3.46
N LEU A 22 14.15 4.73 2.86
CA LEU A 22 14.37 4.47 1.44
C LEU A 22 13.53 5.34 0.51
N LEU A 23 12.31 5.70 0.94
CA LEU A 23 11.34 6.45 0.15
C LEU A 23 11.19 7.90 0.63
N LYS A 24 12.10 8.42 1.47
CA LYS A 24 12.01 9.79 2.02
C LYS A 24 11.90 10.88 0.96
N GLU A 25 12.51 10.68 -0.20
CA GLU A 25 12.49 11.63 -1.33
C GLU A 25 11.31 11.38 -2.30
N TYR A 26 10.51 10.34 -2.07
CA TYR A 26 9.42 9.90 -2.94
C TYR A 26 8.11 9.77 -2.14
N PRO A 27 7.48 10.89 -1.76
CA PRO A 27 6.34 10.90 -0.83
C PRO A 27 5.14 10.09 -1.34
N GLU A 28 4.89 10.07 -2.66
CA GLU A 28 3.82 9.26 -3.24
C GLU A 28 4.11 7.76 -3.15
N ALA A 29 5.37 7.36 -3.35
CA ALA A 29 5.79 5.96 -3.23
C ALA A 29 5.73 5.49 -1.77
N LEU A 30 6.15 6.35 -0.83
CA LEU A 30 6.05 6.07 0.61
C LEU A 30 4.60 5.86 1.03
N LYS A 31 3.70 6.77 0.64
CA LYS A 31 2.26 6.66 0.94
C LYS A 31 1.65 5.37 0.39
N LEU A 32 2.05 4.97 -0.82
CA LEU A 32 1.62 3.71 -1.43
C LEU A 32 2.12 2.51 -0.62
N ALA A 33 3.41 2.49 -0.27
CA ALA A 33 4.00 1.42 0.52
C ALA A 33 3.33 1.27 1.89
N GLU A 34 3.08 2.37 2.60
CA GLU A 34 2.35 2.40 3.88
C GLU A 34 0.92 1.86 3.73
N LYS A 35 0.21 2.22 2.65
CA LYS A 35 -1.15 1.71 2.37
C LYS A 35 -1.14 0.19 2.20
N LEU A 36 -0.19 -0.34 1.43
CA LEU A 36 -0.07 -1.78 1.19
C LEU A 36 0.34 -2.52 2.47
N LEU A 37 1.26 -1.97 3.24
CA LEU A 37 1.71 -2.54 4.51
C LEU A 37 0.56 -2.61 5.52
N LYS A 38 -0.22 -1.54 5.64
CA LYS A 38 -1.43 -1.50 6.47
C LYS A 38 -2.45 -2.55 6.02
N ALA A 39 -2.72 -2.63 4.72
CA ALA A 39 -3.66 -3.62 4.19
C ALA A 39 -3.20 -5.07 4.46
N TYR A 40 -1.90 -5.33 4.39
CA TYR A 40 -1.35 -6.63 4.78
C TYR A 40 -1.54 -6.91 6.27
N ARG A 41 -1.28 -5.93 7.15
CA ARG A 41 -1.47 -6.11 8.60
C ARG A 41 -2.92 -6.41 8.97
N GLU A 42 -3.88 -5.76 8.31
CA GLU A 42 -5.31 -5.90 8.62
C GLU A 42 -5.95 -7.14 7.98
N ARG A 43 -5.57 -7.46 6.73
CA ARG A 43 -6.28 -8.42 5.87
C ARG A 43 -5.36 -9.44 5.18
N GLY A 44 -4.07 -9.43 5.48
CA GLY A 44 -3.06 -10.28 4.85
C GLY A 44 -2.92 -10.03 3.34
N VAL A 45 -2.51 -11.07 2.61
CA VAL A 45 -2.34 -11.05 1.14
C VAL A 45 -3.61 -10.60 0.41
N ARG A 46 -4.80 -10.91 0.96
CA ARG A 46 -6.08 -10.47 0.39
C ARG A 46 -6.20 -8.94 0.41
N GLY A 47 -5.84 -8.29 1.50
CA GLY A 47 -5.86 -6.82 1.61
C GLY A 47 -4.98 -6.17 0.56
N VAL A 48 -3.75 -6.66 0.41
CA VAL A 48 -2.81 -6.17 -0.62
C VAL A 48 -3.41 -6.29 -2.02
N ARG A 49 -4.03 -7.43 -2.35
CA ARG A 49 -4.68 -7.63 -3.65
C ARG A 49 -5.83 -6.66 -3.89
N GLU A 50 -6.66 -6.40 -2.89
CA GLU A 50 -7.77 -5.45 -2.97
C GLU A 50 -7.26 -4.02 -3.23
N GLU A 51 -6.22 -3.58 -2.50
CA GLU A 51 -5.61 -2.27 -2.72
C GLU A 51 -4.97 -2.13 -4.11
N LEU A 52 -4.26 -3.15 -4.58
CA LEU A 52 -3.68 -3.15 -5.94
C LEU A 52 -4.76 -3.07 -7.02
N LYS A 53 -5.89 -3.76 -6.83
CA LYS A 53 -7.02 -3.70 -7.76
C LYS A 53 -7.58 -2.29 -7.86
N LEU A 54 -7.80 -1.61 -6.71
CA LEU A 54 -8.28 -0.23 -6.69
C LEU A 54 -7.31 0.73 -7.39
N LEU A 55 -6.00 0.57 -7.18
CA LEU A 55 -4.99 1.41 -7.84
C LEU A 55 -5.00 1.23 -9.36
N VAL A 56 -5.17 -0.01 -9.84
CA VAL A 56 -5.31 -0.28 -11.28
C VAL A 56 -6.60 0.34 -11.82
N GLU A 57 -7.73 0.21 -11.10
CA GLU A 57 -9.00 0.83 -11.49
C GLU A 57 -8.91 2.36 -11.52
N GLU A 58 -8.23 2.99 -10.56
CA GLU A 58 -7.98 4.44 -10.53
C GLU A 58 -7.12 4.89 -11.72
N ALA A 59 -6.04 4.16 -12.00
CA ALA A 59 -5.12 4.45 -13.10
C ALA A 59 -5.76 4.24 -14.48
N THR A 60 -6.64 3.26 -14.62
CA THR A 60 -7.29 2.90 -15.90
C THR A 60 -8.65 3.57 -16.11
N GLY A 61 -9.36 3.91 -15.04
CA GLY A 61 -10.72 4.46 -15.06
C GLY A 61 -10.82 5.96 -15.34
N ASN A 62 -9.74 6.72 -15.21
CA ASN A 62 -9.72 8.15 -15.58
C ASN A 62 -9.31 8.41 -17.04
N GLY A 63 -8.84 7.41 -17.80
CA GLY A 63 -8.58 7.57 -19.24
C GLY A 63 -9.84 7.76 -20.09
N ALA A 64 -11.02 7.45 -19.56
CA ALA A 64 -12.30 7.55 -20.28
C ALA A 64 -13.05 8.87 -20.05
N LYS A 65 -12.76 9.62 -18.99
CA LYS A 65 -13.49 10.87 -18.65
C LYS A 65 -12.90 12.13 -19.30
N ASP A 66 -11.69 12.06 -19.85
CA ASP A 66 -11.05 13.19 -20.54
C ASP A 66 -11.36 13.28 -22.05
N GLN A 67 -12.06 12.30 -22.63
CA GLN A 67 -12.50 12.37 -24.04
C GLN A 67 -13.92 12.91 -24.26
N GLU A 68 -14.72 13.08 -23.21
CA GLU A 68 -16.13 13.51 -23.34
C GLU A 68 -16.36 14.99 -23.01
N ASN A 69 -15.29 15.80 -22.85
CA ASN A 69 -15.40 17.25 -22.66
C ASN A 69 -14.73 18.07 -23.78
N ARG A 70 -14.59 17.47 -24.98
CA ARG A 70 -14.17 18.13 -26.24
C ARG A 70 -15.13 17.81 -27.40
N GLY A 71 -16.42 17.70 -27.11
CA GLY A 71 -17.49 17.55 -28.10
C GLY A 71 -18.47 18.70 -28.01
#